data_AF-A0A6J1LLF1-F1
#
_entry.id   AF-A0A6J1LLF1-F1
#
_cell.length_a   1.000
_cell.length_b   1.000
_cell.length_c   1.000
_cell.angle_alpha   90.00
_cell.angle_beta   90.00
_cell.angle_gamma   90.00
#
_symmetry.space_group_name_H-M   'P 1'
#
loop_
_entity.id
_entity.type
_entity.pdbx_description
1 polymer ?
#
loop_
_entity_poly.entity_id
_entity_poly.type
_entity_poly.pdbx_seq_one_letter_code
_entity_poly.pdbx_strand_id
1 'polypeptide(L)'
;MFLDAYGAPKDVTPDNLHDYTYDLHGVMLLTSADYELFIPPRWHGTIYSTEELLDSYRKRFKPDSALLTFHAMEPYEPELICCERCVVEITALPAGQTLYSSSEIVVFLVKIYEVNTLITKELGTELNFFPSNHHYHVRIMNEGIDILYVDDKIYTGQVGSGVSYQHQCVQNLLKKLQPLGVKSLSGKPLPDQLLGMCRKVEPAAKKS
;
A
#
# COMPACT_ATOMS: atom_id res chain seq x y z
N MET A 1 1.49 4.39 -6.29
CA MET A 1 2.57 4.18 -5.32
C MET A 1 3.57 3.24 -5.95
N PHE A 2 4.87 3.47 -5.83
CA PHE A 2 5.85 2.63 -6.52
C PHE A 2 6.46 1.60 -5.57
N LEU A 3 6.93 0.48 -6.11
CA LEU A 3 7.84 -0.41 -5.40
C LEU A 3 9.27 -0.11 -5.83
N ASP A 4 10.17 -0.02 -4.86
CA ASP A 4 11.59 0.21 -5.08
C ASP A 4 12.31 -1.08 -5.54
N ALA A 5 13.63 -1.04 -5.74
CA ALA A 5 14.45 -2.15 -6.21
C ALA A 5 14.33 -3.39 -5.32
N TYR A 6 14.00 -3.20 -4.05
CA TYR A 6 13.87 -4.22 -3.03
C TYR A 6 12.41 -4.52 -2.66
N GLY A 7 11.45 -3.97 -3.42
CA GLY A 7 10.02 -4.20 -3.21
C GLY A 7 9.41 -3.36 -2.10
N ALA A 8 10.14 -2.40 -1.51
CA ALA A 8 9.59 -1.52 -0.50
C ALA A 8 8.75 -0.41 -1.17
N PRO A 9 7.59 -0.03 -0.57
CA PRO A 9 6.78 1.02 -1.13
C PRO A 9 7.44 2.39 -0.98
N LYS A 10 7.35 3.19 -2.04
CA LYS A 10 7.77 4.60 -2.06
C LYS A 10 6.65 5.44 -2.67
N ASP A 11 6.16 6.43 -1.92
CA ASP A 11 5.22 7.40 -2.47
C ASP A 11 5.98 8.46 -3.27
N VAL A 12 5.54 8.66 -4.51
CA VAL A 12 6.10 9.67 -5.41
C VAL A 12 5.13 10.85 -5.44
N THR A 13 5.66 12.02 -5.13
CA THR A 13 4.98 13.30 -5.06
C THR A 13 5.69 14.29 -5.98
N PRO A 14 5.08 15.46 -6.27
CA PRO A 14 5.77 16.52 -7.01
C PRO A 14 7.11 16.93 -6.37
N ASP A 15 7.18 16.91 -5.03
CA ASP A 15 8.34 17.36 -4.28
C ASP A 15 9.54 16.40 -4.36
N ASN A 16 9.29 15.09 -4.54
CA ASN A 16 10.33 14.06 -4.52
C ASN A 16 10.48 13.32 -5.87
N LEU A 17 9.82 13.81 -6.92
CA LEU A 17 9.81 13.20 -8.25
C LEU A 17 11.22 13.02 -8.83
N HIS A 18 12.11 13.98 -8.56
CA HIS A 18 13.49 13.99 -9.04
C HIS A 18 14.41 13.01 -8.28
N ASP A 19 14.01 12.58 -7.09
CA ASP A 19 14.77 11.63 -6.26
C ASP A 19 14.50 10.17 -6.64
N TYR A 20 13.65 9.96 -7.65
CA TYR A 20 13.28 8.64 -8.12
C TYR A 20 14.12 8.26 -9.34
N THR A 21 15.26 7.60 -9.08
CA THR A 21 16.26 7.23 -10.08
C THR A 21 16.02 5.86 -10.74
N TYR A 22 14.76 5.40 -10.82
CA TYR A 22 14.47 4.16 -11.52
C TYR A 22 14.48 4.40 -13.02
N ASP A 23 15.64 4.14 -13.61
CA ASP A 23 15.83 4.10 -15.05
C ASP A 23 14.94 2.98 -15.64
N LEU A 24 13.89 3.41 -16.34
CA LEU A 24 13.20 2.68 -17.41
C LEU A 24 12.33 1.47 -17.03
N HIS A 25 12.44 0.85 -15.85
CA HIS A 25 11.58 -0.28 -15.46
C HIS A 25 11.13 -0.16 -14.01
N GLY A 26 9.81 -0.05 -13.77
CA GLY A 26 9.28 -0.02 -12.41
C GLY A 26 7.91 -0.64 -12.25
N VAL A 27 7.60 -0.97 -11.00
CA VAL A 27 6.31 -1.49 -10.58
C VAL A 27 5.57 -0.34 -9.88
N MET A 28 4.36 -0.06 -10.35
CA MET A 28 3.49 0.88 -9.68
C MET A 28 2.20 0.20 -9.26
N LEU A 29 1.84 0.33 -7.98
CA LEU A 29 0.58 -0.10 -7.41
C LEU A 29 -0.39 1.09 -7.43
N LEU A 30 -1.49 0.97 -8.17
CA LEU A 30 -2.57 1.96 -8.21
C LEU A 30 -3.57 1.65 -7.10
N THR A 31 -3.69 2.55 -6.11
CA THR A 31 -4.55 2.34 -4.94
C THR A 31 -5.89 3.09 -5.03
N SER A 32 -5.98 4.09 -5.92
CA SER A 32 -7.14 4.96 -6.11
C SER A 32 -7.06 5.63 -7.48
N ALA A 33 -8.21 5.95 -8.07
CA ALA A 33 -8.34 6.67 -9.34
C ALA A 33 -8.78 8.13 -9.13
N ASP A 34 -8.64 8.66 -7.90
CA ASP A 34 -9.04 10.04 -7.59
C ASP A 34 -8.09 11.11 -8.08
N TYR A 35 -6.81 10.77 -8.14
CA TYR A 35 -5.74 11.69 -8.47
C TYR A 35 -4.93 11.12 -9.62
N GLU A 36 -4.46 12.03 -10.49
CA GLU A 36 -3.53 11.65 -11.53
C GLU A 36 -2.20 11.22 -10.92
N LEU A 37 -1.58 10.21 -11.52
CA LEU A 37 -0.32 9.69 -11.04
C LEU A 37 0.82 10.63 -11.37
N PHE A 38 1.67 10.90 -10.38
CA PHE A 38 2.97 11.51 -10.62
C PHE A 38 3.96 10.44 -11.07
N ILE A 39 4.27 10.45 -12.36
CA ILE A 39 5.17 9.49 -12.99
C ILE A 39 6.54 10.15 -13.20
N PRO A 40 7.63 9.58 -12.68
CA PRO A 40 8.98 10.10 -12.89
C PRO A 40 9.31 10.22 -14.39
N PRO A 41 10.06 11.26 -14.81
CA PRO A 41 10.50 11.37 -16.19
C PRO A 41 11.27 10.11 -16.62
N ARG A 42 10.93 9.55 -17.79
CA ARG A 42 11.53 8.31 -18.35
C ARG A 42 11.16 7.01 -17.63
N TRP A 43 10.26 7.04 -16.66
CA TRP A 43 9.70 5.80 -16.13
C TRP A 43 8.99 5.04 -17.24
N HIS A 44 9.37 3.78 -17.44
CA HIS A 44 8.55 2.81 -18.14
C HIS A 44 8.31 1.65 -17.19
N GLY A 45 7.16 1.00 -17.29
CA GLY A 45 6.81 -0.01 -16.32
C GLY A 45 5.34 -0.37 -16.37
N THR A 46 4.93 -1.14 -15.37
CA THR A 46 3.59 -1.68 -15.28
C THR A 46 2.87 -1.14 -14.06
N ILE A 47 1.65 -0.66 -14.30
CA ILE A 47 0.70 -0.24 -13.28
C ILE A 47 -0.21 -1.43 -12.95
N TYR A 48 -0.16 -1.88 -11.71
CA TYR A 48 -0.94 -3.00 -11.19
C TYR A 48 -2.10 -2.51 -10.34
N SER A 49 -3.29 -3.07 -10.58
CA SER A 49 -4.49 -2.95 -9.74
C SER A 49 -5.59 -3.86 -10.27
N THR A 50 -6.76 -3.86 -9.65
CA THR A 50 -8.00 -4.45 -10.19
C THR A 50 -8.42 -3.82 -11.52
N GLU A 51 -9.11 -4.59 -12.36
CA GLU A 51 -9.61 -4.14 -13.66
C GLU A 51 -10.48 -2.89 -13.55
N GLU A 52 -11.42 -2.86 -12.61
CA GLU A 52 -12.36 -1.75 -12.40
C GLU A 52 -11.64 -0.42 -12.08
N LEU A 53 -10.62 -0.47 -11.23
CA LEU A 53 -9.85 0.72 -10.87
C LEU A 53 -8.98 1.22 -12.03
N LEU A 54 -8.34 0.29 -12.77
CA LEU A 54 -7.55 0.63 -13.95
C LEU A 54 -8.41 1.27 -15.03
N ASP A 55 -9.60 0.74 -15.27
CA ASP A 55 -10.54 1.29 -16.25
C ASP A 55 -11.06 2.66 -15.83
N SER A 56 -11.37 2.84 -14.55
CA SER A 56 -11.76 4.14 -13.99
C SER A 56 -10.65 5.18 -14.18
N TYR A 57 -9.40 4.82 -13.89
CA TYR A 57 -8.23 5.68 -14.09
C TYR A 57 -8.05 6.07 -15.57
N ARG A 58 -8.10 5.10 -16.48
CA ARG A 58 -7.97 5.33 -17.93
C ARG A 58 -9.05 6.25 -18.48
N LYS A 59 -10.31 6.03 -18.07
CA LYS A 59 -11.44 6.88 -18.50
C LYS A 59 -11.29 8.33 -18.04
N ARG A 60 -10.79 8.52 -16.81
CA ARG A 60 -10.67 9.84 -16.19
C ARG A 60 -9.50 10.64 -16.74
N PHE A 61 -8.30 10.05 -16.79
CA PHE A 61 -7.06 10.78 -17.11
C PHE A 61 -6.58 10.57 -18.55
N LYS A 62 -7.08 9.55 -19.26
CA LYS A 62 -6.70 9.22 -20.64
C LYS A 62 -5.18 9.21 -20.84
N PRO A 63 -4.44 8.42 -20.02
CA PRO A 63 -2.99 8.35 -20.14
C PRO A 63 -2.60 7.80 -21.51
N ASP A 64 -1.41 8.19 -22.00
CA ASP A 64 -0.86 7.67 -23.24
C ASP A 64 -0.57 6.16 -23.11
N SER A 65 -1.36 5.35 -23.80
CA SER A 65 -1.24 3.89 -23.79
C SER A 65 0.02 3.39 -24.50
N ALA A 66 0.71 4.23 -25.28
CA ALA A 66 2.00 3.89 -25.86
C ALA A 66 3.14 3.96 -24.83
N LEU A 67 2.94 4.68 -23.71
CA LEU A 67 3.95 4.92 -22.68
C LEU A 67 3.73 4.10 -21.41
N LEU A 68 2.48 3.77 -21.07
CA LEU A 68 2.14 3.08 -19.83
C LEU A 68 1.58 1.68 -20.09
N THR A 69 2.16 0.69 -19.40
CA THR A 69 1.60 -0.66 -19.34
C THR A 69 0.72 -0.79 -18.10
N PHE A 70 -0.39 -1.51 -18.24
CA PHE A 70 -1.34 -1.74 -17.16
C PHE A 70 -1.62 -3.23 -17.05
N HIS A 71 -1.64 -3.75 -15.84
CA HIS A 71 -1.90 -5.16 -15.54
C HIS A 71 -3.03 -5.27 -14.54
N ALA A 72 -4.14 -5.86 -15.00
CA ALA A 72 -5.29 -6.13 -14.16
C ALA A 72 -5.03 -7.38 -13.33
N MET A 73 -5.12 -7.24 -12.02
CA MET A 73 -5.01 -8.33 -11.05
C MET A 73 -6.40 -8.81 -10.64
N GLU A 74 -6.54 -10.11 -10.44
CA GLU A 74 -7.71 -10.68 -9.78
C GLU A 74 -7.63 -10.39 -8.27
N PRO A 75 -8.69 -9.82 -7.65
CA PRO A 75 -8.71 -9.60 -6.21
C PRO A 75 -8.42 -10.87 -5.41
N TYR A 76 -7.63 -10.74 -4.34
CA TYR A 76 -7.25 -11.85 -3.45
C TYR A 76 -6.44 -12.99 -4.08
N GLU A 77 -6.06 -12.90 -5.36
CA GLU A 77 -5.16 -13.84 -6.02
C GLU A 77 -3.73 -13.27 -6.03
N PRO A 78 -2.75 -13.97 -5.44
CA PRO A 78 -1.36 -13.51 -5.41
C PRO A 78 -0.66 -13.68 -6.75
N GLU A 79 0.14 -12.69 -7.13
CA GLU A 79 0.98 -12.73 -8.33
C GLU A 79 2.43 -12.42 -8.00
N LEU A 80 3.37 -13.13 -8.64
CA LEU A 80 4.80 -12.87 -8.52
C LEU A 80 5.22 -11.82 -9.55
N ILE A 81 5.88 -10.76 -9.09
CA ILE A 81 6.42 -9.70 -9.92
C ILE A 81 7.90 -9.48 -9.63
N CYS A 82 8.65 -9.10 -10.66
CA CYS A 82 10.07 -8.80 -10.53
C CYS A 82 10.27 -7.30 -10.27
N CYS A 83 10.81 -6.97 -9.11
CA CYS A 83 11.53 -5.73 -8.88
C CYS A 83 12.98 -5.90 -9.35
N GLU A 84 13.77 -4.82 -9.42
CA GLU A 84 15.15 -4.86 -9.94
C GLU A 84 16.03 -5.90 -9.20
N ARG A 85 15.88 -6.02 -7.88
CA ARG A 85 16.76 -6.83 -7.01
C ARG A 85 16.03 -7.88 -6.19
N CYS A 86 14.72 -8.04 -6.38
CA CYS A 86 13.95 -9.07 -5.71
C CYS A 86 12.72 -9.47 -6.52
N VAL A 87 12.19 -10.66 -6.21
CA VAL A 87 10.84 -11.06 -6.61
C VAL A 87 9.95 -10.83 -5.41
N VAL A 88 8.81 -10.19 -5.63
CA VAL A 88 7.79 -9.99 -4.59
C VAL A 88 6.49 -10.64 -5.03
N GLU A 89 5.75 -11.16 -4.06
CA GLU A 89 4.37 -11.58 -4.27
C GLU A 89 3.47 -10.40 -3.91
N ILE A 90 2.59 -9.99 -4.82
CA ILE A 90 1.61 -8.93 -4.60
C ILE A 90 0.20 -9.49 -4.64
N THR A 91 -0.68 -8.94 -3.80
CA THR A 91 -2.11 -9.24 -3.82
C THR A 91 -2.90 -7.95 -3.70
N ALA A 92 -3.85 -7.75 -4.61
CA ALA A 92 -4.80 -6.64 -4.56
C ALA A 92 -5.96 -6.99 -3.61
N LEU A 93 -6.24 -6.11 -2.66
CA LEU A 93 -7.30 -6.27 -1.66
C LEU A 93 -8.27 -5.09 -1.78
N PRO A 94 -9.51 -5.31 -2.23
CA PRO A 94 -10.55 -4.29 -2.22
C PRO A 94 -10.74 -3.68 -0.82
N ALA A 95 -10.87 -2.36 -0.75
CA ALA A 95 -10.95 -1.58 0.49
C ALA A 95 -12.14 -0.61 0.48
N GLY A 96 -13.20 -0.96 -0.25
CA GLY A 96 -14.39 -0.15 -0.40
C GLY A 96 -14.14 1.09 -1.26
N GLN A 97 -14.70 2.22 -0.84
CA GLN A 97 -14.67 3.46 -1.62
C GLN A 97 -14.07 4.61 -0.81
N THR A 98 -13.55 5.62 -1.52
CA THR A 98 -13.11 6.87 -0.92
C THR A 98 -14.30 7.58 -0.27
N LEU A 99 -14.04 8.35 0.79
CA LEU A 99 -15.09 9.03 1.55
C LEU A 99 -15.75 10.18 0.78
N TYR A 100 -15.08 10.73 -0.23
CA TYR A 100 -15.47 12.00 -0.85
C TYR A 100 -15.96 11.86 -2.30
N SER A 101 -15.43 10.90 -3.06
CA SER A 101 -15.77 10.73 -4.47
C SER A 101 -16.47 9.41 -4.76
N SER A 102 -16.57 8.53 -3.76
CA SER A 102 -17.05 7.16 -3.93
C SER A 102 -16.25 6.34 -4.95
N SER A 103 -15.04 6.79 -5.31
CA SER A 103 -14.11 6.02 -6.15
C SER A 103 -13.65 4.78 -5.40
N GLU A 104 -13.42 3.68 -6.09
CA GLU A 104 -12.89 2.47 -5.48
C GLU A 104 -11.49 2.68 -4.90
N ILE A 105 -11.21 1.98 -3.79
CA ILE A 105 -9.89 1.90 -3.17
C ILE A 105 -9.44 0.45 -3.15
N VAL A 106 -8.17 0.26 -3.49
CA VAL A 106 -7.47 -1.01 -3.37
C VAL A 106 -6.26 -0.81 -2.46
N VAL A 107 -6.10 -1.70 -1.48
CA VAL A 107 -4.86 -1.82 -0.69
C VAL A 107 -4.09 -3.05 -1.16
N PHE A 108 -2.78 -3.07 -0.93
CA PHE A 108 -1.93 -4.15 -1.41
C PHE A 108 -1.26 -4.88 -0.26
N LEU A 109 -1.30 -6.21 -0.28
CA LEU A 109 -0.35 -7.02 0.45
C LEU A 109 0.86 -7.28 -0.44
N VAL A 110 2.05 -7.03 0.07
CA VAL A 110 3.33 -7.34 -0.57
C VAL A 110 4.09 -8.29 0.34
N LYS A 111 4.37 -9.49 -0.15
CA LYS A 111 5.18 -10.48 0.55
C LYS A 111 6.56 -10.57 -0.09
N ILE A 112 7.58 -10.37 0.74
CA ILE A 112 8.99 -10.47 0.35
C ILE A 112 9.65 -11.48 1.29
N TYR A 113 10.02 -12.64 0.76
CA TYR A 113 10.40 -13.80 1.59
C TYR A 113 9.28 -14.11 2.60
N GLU A 114 9.59 -14.09 3.90
CA GLU A 114 8.63 -14.34 5.00
C GLU A 114 8.09 -13.05 5.63
N VAL A 115 8.25 -11.89 4.96
CA VAL A 115 7.79 -10.60 5.49
C VAL A 115 6.52 -10.16 4.76
N ASN A 116 5.41 -10.12 5.48
CA ASN A 116 4.12 -9.64 4.99
C ASN A 116 3.96 -8.14 5.25
N THR A 117 3.91 -7.36 4.17
CA THR A 117 3.77 -5.91 4.21
C THR A 117 2.40 -5.49 3.69
N LEU A 118 1.55 -4.93 4.55
CA LEU A 118 0.30 -4.33 4.12
C LEU A 118 0.52 -2.85 3.83
N ILE A 119 0.10 -2.38 2.65
CA ILE A 119 0.26 -0.99 2.25
C ILE A 119 -1.09 -0.31 2.11
N THR A 120 -1.31 0.69 2.97
CA THR A 120 -2.53 1.48 3.04
C THR A 120 -2.24 2.94 2.72
N LYS A 121 -2.12 3.25 1.42
CA LYS A 121 -1.95 4.64 0.96
C LYS A 121 -3.23 5.46 1.19
N GLU A 122 -4.37 4.90 0.81
CA GLU A 122 -5.67 5.49 1.09
C GLU A 122 -6.51 4.45 1.83
N LEU A 123 -7.29 4.90 2.82
CA LEU A 123 -8.25 4.05 3.52
C LEU A 123 -9.66 4.51 3.17
N GLY A 124 -10.43 3.56 2.65
CA GLY A 124 -11.82 3.75 2.30
C GLY A 124 -12.79 3.48 3.44
N THR A 125 -14.03 3.24 3.05
CA THR A 125 -15.14 2.89 3.94
C THR A 125 -15.01 1.50 4.55
N GLU A 126 -14.19 0.61 3.99
CA GLU A 126 -14.01 -0.77 4.47
C GLU A 126 -12.60 -0.98 5.03
N LEU A 127 -12.52 -1.57 6.23
CA LEU A 127 -11.26 -1.93 6.91
C LEU A 127 -11.12 -3.45 7.09
N ASN A 128 -11.98 -4.22 6.44
CA ASN A 128 -11.96 -5.68 6.48
C ASN A 128 -11.41 -6.27 5.18
N PHE A 129 -10.11 -6.10 4.97
CA PHE A 129 -9.43 -6.56 3.74
C PHE A 129 -9.30 -8.09 3.63
N PHE A 130 -9.76 -8.85 4.63
CA PHE A 130 -9.57 -10.30 4.71
C PHE A 130 -10.91 -10.98 4.98
N PRO A 131 -11.73 -11.19 3.94
CA PRO A 131 -13.07 -11.74 4.08
C PRO A 131 -13.03 -13.18 4.63
N SER A 132 -13.78 -13.45 5.70
CA SER A 132 -13.73 -14.72 6.44
C SER A 132 -14.15 -15.96 5.65
N ASN A 133 -14.88 -15.76 4.55
CA ASN A 133 -15.32 -16.79 3.61
C ASN A 133 -14.32 -17.02 2.46
N HIS A 134 -13.13 -16.41 2.50
CA HIS A 134 -12.11 -16.56 1.48
C HIS A 134 -10.89 -17.33 1.99
N HIS A 135 -10.30 -18.18 1.13
CA HIS A 135 -9.15 -19.02 1.50
C HIS A 135 -7.95 -18.18 1.98
N TYR A 136 -7.80 -16.97 1.43
CA TYR A 136 -6.77 -16.01 1.78
C TYR A 136 -6.84 -15.55 3.25
N HIS A 137 -8.03 -15.55 3.87
CA HIS A 137 -8.20 -15.19 5.28
C HIS A 137 -7.43 -16.13 6.20
N VAL A 138 -7.49 -17.44 5.95
CA VAL A 138 -6.78 -18.42 6.79
C VAL A 138 -5.26 -18.22 6.69
N ARG A 139 -4.77 -17.96 5.48
CA ARG A 139 -3.35 -17.69 5.23
C ARG A 139 -2.86 -16.48 6.04
N ILE A 140 -3.52 -15.34 5.91
CA ILE A 140 -3.06 -14.12 6.57
C ILE A 140 -3.25 -14.16 8.09
N MET A 141 -4.25 -14.88 8.59
CA MET A 141 -4.43 -15.08 10.03
C MET A 141 -3.31 -15.95 10.65
N ASN A 142 -2.74 -16.87 9.86
CA ASN A 142 -1.62 -17.70 10.29
C ASN A 142 -0.27 -16.98 10.18
N GLU A 143 -0.03 -16.31 9.05
CA GLU A 143 1.24 -15.63 8.80
C GLU A 143 1.33 -14.27 9.52
N GLY A 144 0.20 -13.58 9.66
CA GLY A 144 0.12 -12.23 10.21
C GLY A 144 0.64 -11.16 9.25
N ILE A 145 0.56 -9.90 9.70
CA ILE A 145 1.18 -8.75 9.04
C ILE A 145 2.42 -8.36 9.84
N ASP A 146 3.54 -8.18 9.17
CA ASP A 146 4.78 -7.75 9.81
C ASP A 146 4.92 -6.24 9.77
N ILE A 147 4.67 -5.63 8.61
CA ILE A 147 4.83 -4.20 8.42
C ILE A 147 3.54 -3.60 7.86
N LEU A 148 3.02 -2.57 8.51
CA LEU A 148 1.96 -1.72 7.96
C LEU A 148 2.55 -0.41 7.47
N TYR A 149 2.39 -0.11 6.18
CA TYR A 149 2.71 1.21 5.63
C TYR A 149 1.46 2.10 5.58
N VAL A 150 1.54 3.30 6.15
CA VAL A 150 0.45 4.27 6.18
C VAL A 150 0.83 5.56 5.45
N ASP A 151 -0.13 6.22 4.81
CA ASP A 151 0.08 7.58 4.29
C ASP A 151 0.16 8.57 5.46
N ASP A 152 1.37 9.08 5.69
CA ASP A 152 1.65 10.02 6.75
C ASP A 152 1.14 11.44 6.49
N LYS A 153 0.64 11.74 5.28
CA LYS A 153 0.01 13.03 4.98
C LYS A 153 -1.19 13.32 5.87
N ILE A 154 -1.88 12.30 6.35
CA ILE A 154 -2.99 12.46 7.31
C ILE A 154 -2.50 13.05 8.64
N TYR A 155 -1.21 12.94 8.96
CA TYR A 155 -0.59 13.51 10.16
C TYR A 155 0.11 14.85 9.91
N THR A 156 0.37 15.20 8.64
CA THR A 156 0.99 16.48 8.27
C THR A 156 -0.06 17.48 7.79
N GLY A 157 -0.30 18.56 8.54
CA GLY A 157 -1.10 19.68 8.05
C GLY A 157 -2.47 19.92 8.70
N GLN A 158 -2.84 19.17 9.76
CA GLN A 158 -4.00 19.52 10.58
C GLN A 158 -3.59 20.13 11.93
N VAL A 159 -3.30 21.43 11.90
CA VAL A 159 -3.34 22.31 13.08
C VAL A 159 -4.81 22.60 13.37
N GLY A 160 -5.54 21.59 13.83
CA GLY A 160 -6.95 21.66 14.19
C GLY A 160 -7.24 20.52 15.16
N SER A 161 -7.54 20.85 16.40
CA SER A 161 -7.62 19.95 17.55
C SER A 161 -8.60 18.79 17.34
N GLY A 162 -8.11 17.61 16.96
CA GLY A 162 -8.93 16.40 16.92
C GLY A 162 -8.28 15.22 16.22
N VAL A 163 -8.64 14.01 16.65
CA VAL A 163 -8.32 12.75 15.94
C VAL A 163 -9.25 12.68 14.72
N SER A 164 -8.70 12.76 13.50
CA SER A 164 -9.46 12.65 12.26
C SER A 164 -10.03 11.23 12.08
N TYR A 165 -11.08 11.07 11.26
CA TYR A 165 -11.62 9.74 10.92
C TYR A 165 -10.52 8.80 10.38
N GLN A 166 -9.63 9.31 9.54
CA GLN A 166 -8.50 8.56 8.99
C GLN A 166 -7.53 8.09 10.09
N HIS A 167 -7.27 8.92 11.11
CA HIS A 167 -6.49 8.49 12.28
C HIS A 167 -7.15 7.33 13.03
N GLN A 168 -8.48 7.37 13.19
CA GLN A 168 -9.23 6.29 13.82
C GLN A 168 -9.17 4.99 13.00
N CYS A 169 -9.28 5.08 11.67
CA CYS A 169 -9.13 3.94 10.77
C CYS A 169 -7.76 3.27 10.92
N VAL A 170 -6.68 4.05 10.92
CA VAL A 170 -5.32 3.53 11.14
C VAL A 170 -5.19 2.87 12.51
N GLN A 171 -5.69 3.51 13.58
CA GLN A 171 -5.67 2.93 14.92
C GLN A 171 -6.46 1.61 15.01
N ASN A 172 -7.62 1.53 14.35
CA ASN A 172 -8.43 0.32 14.30
C ASN A 172 -7.73 -0.81 13.53
N LEU A 173 -7.06 -0.49 12.42
CA LEU A 173 -6.24 -1.45 11.69
C LEU A 173 -5.09 -1.97 12.54
N LEU A 174 -4.36 -1.10 13.23
CA LEU A 174 -3.28 -1.50 14.13
C LEU A 174 -3.77 -2.40 15.26
N LYS A 175 -4.93 -2.09 15.88
CA LYS A 175 -5.53 -2.95 16.91
C LYS A 175 -5.92 -4.33 16.39
N LYS A 176 -6.45 -4.40 15.16
CA LYS A 176 -6.94 -5.63 14.55
C LYS A 176 -5.80 -6.52 14.05
N LEU A 177 -4.80 -5.92 13.40
CA LEU A 177 -3.71 -6.63 12.74
C LEU A 177 -2.50 -6.86 13.64
N GLN A 178 -2.28 -5.98 14.61
CA GLN A 178 -1.13 -5.99 15.54
C GLN A 178 0.21 -6.27 14.82
N PRO A 179 0.61 -5.44 13.84
CA PRO A 179 1.81 -5.72 13.07
C PRO A 179 3.09 -5.65 13.92
N LEU A 180 4.21 -6.20 13.43
CA LEU A 180 5.52 -6.05 14.08
C LEU A 180 6.02 -4.60 14.06
N GLY A 181 5.63 -3.85 13.04
CA GLY A 181 5.97 -2.44 12.92
C GLY A 181 5.02 -1.67 12.00
N VAL A 182 5.06 -0.36 12.13
CA VAL A 182 4.34 0.58 11.28
C VAL A 182 5.34 1.59 10.71
N LYS A 183 5.22 1.90 9.42
CA LYS A 183 6.09 2.82 8.68
C LYS A 183 5.28 3.82 7.88
N SER A 184 5.84 5.01 7.68
CA SER A 184 5.26 6.02 6.79
C SER A 184 5.64 5.72 5.34
N LEU A 185 4.76 6.10 4.41
CA LEU A 185 5.05 6.04 2.98
C LEU A 185 6.07 7.09 2.53
N SER A 186 6.16 8.23 3.22
CA SER A 186 7.17 9.25 2.93
C SER A 186 8.54 8.99 3.57
N GLY A 187 8.64 8.03 4.50
CA GLY A 187 9.83 7.78 5.32
C GLY A 187 9.98 8.72 6.53
N LYS A 188 9.06 9.68 6.72
CA LYS A 188 9.06 10.56 7.91
C LYS A 188 8.66 9.83 9.19
N PRO A 189 9.09 10.29 10.37
CA PRO A 189 8.63 9.71 11.64
C PRO A 189 7.10 9.76 11.78
N LEU A 190 6.51 8.65 12.23
CA LEU A 190 5.11 8.58 12.62
C LEU A 190 4.95 8.91 14.12
N PRO A 191 3.74 9.27 14.58
CA PRO A 191 3.49 9.46 16.00
C PRO A 191 3.84 8.20 16.82
N ASP A 192 4.58 8.37 17.92
CA ASP A 192 5.05 7.27 18.79
C ASP A 192 3.91 6.37 19.30
N GLN A 193 2.70 6.93 19.45
CA GLN A 193 1.52 6.17 19.84
C GLN A 193 1.25 5.00 18.90
N LEU A 194 1.48 5.14 17.59
CA LEU A 194 1.23 4.07 16.62
C LEU A 194 2.24 2.93 16.78
N LEU A 195 3.50 3.25 17.09
CA LEU A 195 4.52 2.26 17.40
C LEU A 195 4.16 1.45 18.64
N GLY A 196 3.58 2.10 19.66
CA GLY A 196 3.10 1.45 20.88
C GLY A 196 1.94 0.47 20.68
N MET A 197 1.27 0.50 19.52
CA MET A 197 0.16 -0.39 19.16
C MET A 197 0.60 -1.65 18.39
N CYS A 198 1.87 -1.71 17.98
CA CYS A 198 2.45 -2.86 17.30
C CYS A 198 2.73 -4.01 18.29
N ARG A 199 2.70 -5.26 17.83
CA ARG A 199 3.04 -6.41 18.67
C ARG A 199 4.54 -6.39 19.00
N LYS A 200 4.89 -6.65 20.26
CA LYS A 200 6.29 -6.77 20.67
C LYS A 200 6.78 -8.17 20.32
N VAL A 201 7.93 -8.26 19.66
CA VAL A 201 8.66 -9.53 19.55
C VAL A 201 9.36 -9.76 20.87
N GLU A 202 8.96 -10.80 21.60
CA GLU A 202 9.77 -11.23 22.73
C GLU A 202 11.14 -11.66 22.21
N PRO A 203 12.25 -11.12 22.75
CA PRO A 203 13.57 -11.57 22.35
C PRO A 203 13.66 -13.07 22.63
N ALA A 204 14.01 -13.85 21.62
CA ALA A 204 14.15 -15.30 21.73
C ALA A 204 14.95 -15.61 23.00
N ALA A 205 14.33 -16.34 23.93
CA ALA A 205 14.96 -16.73 25.18
C ALA A 205 16.31 -17.37 24.83
N LYS A 206 17.40 -16.69 25.23
CA LYS A 206 18.75 -17.25 25.10
C LYS A 206 18.72 -18.58 25.82
N LYS A 207 18.70 -19.68 25.07
CA LYS A 207 18.93 -21.02 25.63
C LYS A 207 20.34 -20.98 26.21
N SER A 208 20.41 -20.91 27.53
CA SER A 208 21.63 -21.08 28.32
C SER A 208 22.05 -22.53 28.35
#